data_AF-A0A6P1E6Z6-F1
#
_entry.id   AF-A0A6P1E6Z6-F1
#
_cell.length_a   1.000
_cell.length_b   1.000
_cell.length_c   1.000
_cell.angle_alpha   90.00
_cell.angle_beta   90.00
_cell.angle_gamma   90.00
#
_symmetry.space_group_name_H-M   'P 1'
#
loop_
_entity.id
_entity.type
_entity.pdbx_description
1 polymer ?
#
loop_
_entity_poly.entity_id
_entity_poly.type
_entity_poly.pdbx_seq_one_letter_code
_entity_poly.pdbx_strand_id
1 'polypeptide(L)'
;MKKVINMGIIATSLFLLAGCGSSNSSSKNSSKSSDNNTHVVKTQKKKDRYFENNYLKLEDFTLKITKTSVIPAGQKGNDYSKKPIFAIWYTVKNTSGKRIDATVASSVLEASQATKSTDHELDNAIAPDDELMKTQSDVIKKGKTAKGAMAWELSSTKTPIKVRATPIGVDSTVGIQTYKIQ
;
A
#
# COMPACT_ATOMS: atom_id res chain seq x y z
N MET A 1 -51.45 12.42 21.91
CA MET A 1 -52.43 12.75 20.87
C MET A 1 -51.88 12.34 19.51
N LYS A 2 -52.66 11.49 18.81
CA LYS A 2 -52.81 11.24 17.36
C LYS A 2 -51.58 11.13 16.42
N LYS A 3 -51.53 9.97 15.77
CA LYS A 3 -50.72 9.53 14.62
C LYS A 3 -51.01 10.35 13.34
N VAL A 4 -50.05 10.40 12.40
CA VAL A 4 -50.17 10.20 10.91
C VAL A 4 -48.75 10.31 10.30
N ILE A 5 -48.18 9.26 9.69
CA ILE A 5 -48.22 8.84 8.26
C ILE A 5 -47.55 9.85 7.30
N ASN A 6 -46.45 9.42 6.65
CA ASN A 6 -46.39 9.46 5.18
C ASN A 6 -45.32 8.53 4.58
N MET A 7 -45.76 7.82 3.55
CA MET A 7 -45.12 6.77 2.76
C MET A 7 -44.71 7.40 1.42
N GLY A 8 -43.50 7.10 0.92
CA GLY A 8 -43.00 7.63 -0.35
C GLY A 8 -42.17 6.60 -1.09
N ILE A 9 -42.83 5.89 -2.00
CA ILE A 9 -42.31 4.89 -2.94
C ILE A 9 -41.52 5.61 -4.05
N ILE A 10 -40.30 5.16 -4.35
CA ILE A 10 -39.60 5.50 -5.59
C ILE A 10 -39.16 4.20 -6.27
N ALA A 11 -39.85 3.91 -7.38
CA ALA A 11 -39.53 2.86 -8.33
C ALA A 11 -38.74 3.45 -9.50
N THR A 12 -37.60 2.86 -9.85
CA THR A 12 -36.89 3.18 -11.10
C THR A 12 -36.21 1.93 -11.67
N SER A 13 -36.88 1.38 -12.69
CA SER A 13 -36.40 1.02 -14.02
C SER A 13 -35.26 0.00 -14.21
N LEU A 14 -35.65 -1.08 -14.89
CA LEU A 14 -34.84 -2.15 -15.46
C LEU A 14 -33.86 -1.65 -16.54
N PHE A 15 -32.64 -2.18 -16.53
CA PHE A 15 -31.74 -2.18 -17.68
C PHE A 15 -31.87 -3.51 -18.42
N LEU A 16 -32.20 -3.46 -19.70
CA LEU A 16 -32.02 -4.56 -20.65
C LEU A 16 -30.63 -4.41 -21.28
N LEU A 17 -29.77 -5.42 -21.12
CA LEU A 17 -28.57 -5.58 -21.96
C LEU A 17 -28.87 -6.65 -23.01
N ALA A 18 -29.00 -6.21 -24.26
CA ALA A 18 -28.87 -7.04 -25.44
C ALA A 18 -27.52 -6.72 -26.11
N GLY A 19 -26.74 -7.75 -26.41
CA GLY A 19 -25.43 -7.60 -27.04
C GLY A 19 -24.76 -8.95 -27.34
N CYS A 20 -25.46 -9.80 -28.08
CA CYS A 20 -24.88 -10.98 -28.71
C CYS A 20 -24.10 -10.55 -29.95
N GLY A 21 -22.82 -10.92 -30.02
CA GLY A 21 -21.95 -10.73 -31.18
C GLY A 21 -21.12 -11.99 -31.39
N SER A 22 -21.77 -13.03 -31.92
CA SER A 22 -21.19 -14.27 -32.39
C SER A 22 -20.62 -14.11 -33.81
N SER A 23 -19.77 -15.07 -34.20
CA SER A 23 -19.32 -15.40 -35.57
C SER A 23 -18.11 -14.59 -36.08
N ASN A 24 -17.14 -15.14 -36.81
CA ASN A 24 -16.81 -16.50 -37.22
C ASN A 24 -15.37 -16.50 -37.75
N SER A 25 -14.74 -17.66 -37.69
CA SER A 25 -13.48 -18.04 -38.33
C SER A 25 -13.42 -17.79 -39.84
N SER A 26 -12.25 -17.44 -40.38
CA SER A 26 -11.56 -18.23 -41.43
C SER A 26 -10.22 -17.64 -41.87
N SER A 27 -9.16 -18.40 -41.62
CA SER A 27 -7.96 -18.63 -42.44
C SER A 27 -7.81 -17.88 -43.78
N LYS A 28 -6.66 -17.21 -43.98
CA LYS A 28 -5.72 -17.59 -45.05
C LYS A 28 -4.30 -17.00 -44.85
N ASN A 29 -3.35 -17.90 -45.00
CA ASN A 29 -1.90 -17.74 -44.99
C ASN A 29 -1.40 -17.12 -46.31
N SER A 30 -0.39 -16.23 -46.25
CA SER A 30 0.82 -16.29 -47.09
C SER A 30 1.72 -15.05 -46.91
N SER A 31 2.85 -15.29 -46.25
CA SER A 31 4.21 -14.83 -46.57
C SER A 31 4.44 -13.47 -47.27
N LYS A 32 5.28 -12.67 -46.61
CA LYS A 32 6.56 -12.07 -47.11
C LYS A 32 6.62 -10.57 -46.83
N SER A 33 7.47 -10.15 -45.88
CA SER A 33 8.61 -9.26 -46.16
C SER A 33 9.20 -8.71 -44.85
N SER A 34 10.54 -8.72 -44.84
CA SER A 34 11.43 -7.84 -44.08
C SER A 34 11.43 -7.96 -42.55
N ASP A 35 12.46 -8.67 -42.09
CA ASP A 35 13.21 -8.34 -40.87
C ASP A 35 13.53 -6.84 -40.85
N ASN A 36 12.68 -6.07 -40.16
CA ASN A 36 13.10 -4.85 -39.50
C ASN A 36 13.09 -5.19 -38.02
N ASN A 37 14.29 -5.48 -37.52
CA ASN A 37 14.63 -5.66 -36.13
C ASN A 37 14.37 -4.32 -35.41
N THR A 38 13.09 -4.00 -35.25
CA THR A 38 12.61 -2.86 -34.52
C THR A 38 12.79 -3.27 -33.07
N HIS A 39 13.91 -2.87 -32.49
CA HIS A 39 14.06 -2.79 -31.05
C HIS A 39 12.87 -1.97 -30.54
N VAL A 40 11.80 -2.68 -30.17
CA VAL A 40 10.77 -2.15 -29.29
C VAL A 40 11.52 -1.96 -27.98
N VAL A 41 12.18 -0.80 -27.86
CA VAL A 41 12.43 -0.19 -26.58
C VAL A 41 11.04 -0.08 -25.99
N LYS A 42 10.67 -1.08 -25.18
CA LYS A 42 9.56 -0.97 -24.26
C LYS A 42 9.95 0.19 -23.37
N THR A 43 9.60 1.41 -23.77
CA THR A 43 9.60 2.56 -22.90
C THR A 43 8.73 2.13 -21.74
N GLN A 44 9.39 1.73 -20.64
CA GLN A 44 8.69 1.35 -19.41
C GLN A 44 7.85 2.56 -19.05
N LYS A 45 6.54 2.47 -19.30
CA LYS A 45 5.57 3.45 -18.84
C LYS A 45 5.81 3.58 -17.35
N LYS A 46 6.31 4.74 -16.90
CA LYS A 46 6.50 5.00 -15.46
C LYS A 46 5.16 4.67 -14.80
N LYS A 47 5.17 3.71 -13.87
CA LYS A 47 3.97 3.42 -13.10
C LYS A 47 3.62 4.68 -12.29
N ASP A 48 2.37 5.11 -12.37
CA ASP A 48 1.92 6.30 -11.64
C ASP A 48 1.91 6.09 -10.13
N ARG A 49 1.80 4.81 -9.71
CA ARG A 49 1.86 4.34 -8.34
C ARG A 49 2.92 3.26 -8.21
N TYR A 50 3.79 3.37 -7.21
CA TYR A 50 4.86 2.39 -6.99
C TYR A 50 5.42 2.46 -5.57
N PHE A 51 6.00 1.36 -5.11
CA PHE A 51 6.83 1.31 -3.91
C PHE A 51 8.20 0.70 -4.23
N GLU A 52 9.22 1.54 -4.31
CA GLU A 52 10.59 1.13 -4.65
C GLU A 52 11.60 2.03 -3.91
N ASN A 53 12.79 1.51 -3.60
CA ASN A 53 13.89 2.27 -3.01
C ASN A 53 13.48 3.12 -1.78
N ASN A 54 12.77 2.50 -0.83
CA ASN A 54 12.21 3.15 0.37
C ASN A 54 11.25 4.32 0.08
N TYR A 55 10.70 4.40 -1.13
CA TYR A 55 9.81 5.48 -1.55
C TYR A 55 8.51 4.93 -2.13
N LEU A 56 7.40 5.25 -1.46
CA LEU A 56 6.05 5.00 -1.90
C LEU A 56 5.50 6.26 -2.56
N LYS A 57 5.11 6.14 -3.82
CA LYS A 57 4.37 7.18 -4.54
C LYS A 57 2.95 6.69 -4.77
N LEU A 58 1.98 7.42 -4.21
CA LEU A 58 0.56 7.30 -4.53
C LEU A 58 0.05 8.65 -5.05
N GLU A 59 -1.22 8.70 -5.44
CA GLU A 59 -1.86 9.90 -5.95
C GLU A 59 -2.07 10.95 -4.86
N ASP A 60 -2.49 10.50 -3.68
CA ASP A 60 -2.86 11.38 -2.56
C ASP A 60 -1.70 11.78 -1.66
N PHE A 61 -0.66 10.95 -1.60
CA PHE A 61 0.52 11.24 -0.80
C PHE A 61 1.76 10.51 -1.33
N THR A 62 2.92 10.94 -0.82
CA THR A 62 4.16 10.18 -0.93
C THR A 62 4.67 9.86 0.47
N LEU A 63 5.31 8.70 0.63
CA LEU A 63 5.90 8.25 1.88
C LEU A 63 7.34 7.80 1.60
N LYS A 64 8.31 8.37 2.31
CA LYS A 64 9.72 7.99 2.24
C LYS A 64 10.16 7.39 3.56
N ILE A 65 10.57 6.13 3.56
CA ILE A 65 11.21 5.49 4.72
C ILE A 65 12.62 6.08 4.86
N THR A 66 12.89 6.70 5.99
CA THR A 66 14.15 7.41 6.28
C THR A 66 15.08 6.62 7.18
N LYS A 67 14.54 5.71 8.00
CA LYS A 67 15.30 4.84 8.89
C LYS A 67 14.53 3.55 9.14
N THR A 68 15.27 2.45 9.30
CA THR A 68 14.75 1.18 9.79
C THR A 68 15.58 0.71 10.97
N SER A 69 14.99 -0.09 11.87
CA SER A 69 15.71 -0.68 13.00
C SER A 69 14.98 -1.91 13.52
N VAL A 70 15.73 -2.88 14.06
CA VAL A 70 15.16 -3.95 14.87
C VAL A 70 15.40 -3.60 16.34
N ILE A 71 14.32 -3.52 17.12
CA ILE A 71 14.39 -3.14 18.53
C ILE A 71 14.03 -4.36 19.38
N PRO A 72 14.94 -4.87 20.22
CA PRO A 72 14.65 -5.99 21.12
C PRO A 72 13.51 -5.68 22.11
N ALA A 73 12.87 -6.73 22.62
CA ALA A 73 11.84 -6.59 23.66
C ALA A 73 12.41 -5.89 24.91
N GLY A 74 11.64 -4.96 25.48
CA GLY A 74 12.02 -4.20 26.69
C GLY A 74 13.12 -3.15 26.49
N GLN A 75 13.57 -2.90 25.26
CA GLN A 75 14.45 -1.80 24.94
C GLN A 75 13.66 -0.54 24.62
N LYS A 76 14.30 0.64 24.71
CA LYS A 76 13.66 1.92 24.40
C LYS A 76 13.04 1.91 23.00
N GLY A 77 11.75 2.26 22.93
CA GLY A 77 10.94 2.19 21.71
C GLY A 77 10.27 0.84 21.49
N ASN A 78 10.46 -0.11 22.41
CA ASN A 78 9.77 -1.39 22.47
C ASN A 78 9.61 -1.85 23.94
N ASP A 79 9.28 -0.90 24.80
CA ASP A 79 9.30 -1.07 26.26
C ASP A 79 8.20 -2.04 26.75
N TYR A 80 7.15 -2.23 25.94
CA TYR A 80 5.94 -2.97 26.32
C TYR A 80 5.73 -4.30 25.57
N SER A 81 6.38 -4.55 24.42
CA SER A 81 6.23 -5.83 23.73
C SER A 81 7.12 -6.90 24.34
N LYS A 82 6.64 -8.14 24.26
CA LYS A 82 7.41 -9.35 24.62
C LYS A 82 8.26 -9.86 23.45
N LYS A 83 8.06 -9.33 22.25
CA LYS A 83 8.79 -9.72 21.04
C LYS A 83 9.67 -8.59 20.54
N PRO A 84 10.79 -8.88 19.84
CA PRO A 84 11.48 -7.86 19.09
C PRO A 84 10.56 -7.27 18.00
N ILE A 85 10.75 -6.01 17.67
CA ILE A 85 9.96 -5.32 16.63
C ILE A 85 10.84 -4.86 15.48
N PHE A 86 10.29 -4.80 14.28
CA PHE A 86 10.87 -4.08 13.15
C PHE A 86 10.20 -2.72 13.03
N ALA A 87 10.97 -1.68 13.25
CA ALA A 87 10.56 -0.29 13.27
C ALA A 87 10.98 0.42 11.98
N ILE A 88 10.10 1.28 11.46
CA ILE A 88 10.42 2.23 10.40
C ILE A 88 10.05 3.65 10.83
N TRP A 89 10.91 4.61 10.46
CA TRP A 89 10.62 6.04 10.51
C TRP A 89 10.51 6.54 9.08
N TYR A 90 9.58 7.45 8.86
CA TYR A 90 9.26 7.92 7.52
C TYR A 90 8.83 9.38 7.50
N THR A 91 8.89 9.98 6.31
CA THR A 91 8.32 11.29 6.00
C THR A 91 7.18 11.12 5.02
N VAL A 92 6.05 11.77 5.30
CA VAL A 92 4.86 11.79 4.43
C VAL A 92 4.70 13.18 3.84
N LYS A 93 4.40 13.28 2.54
CA LYS A 93 3.94 14.51 1.90
C LYS A 93 2.50 14.33 1.42
N ASN A 94 1.58 15.18 1.87
CA ASN A 94 0.23 15.20 1.30
C ASN A 94 0.28 15.86 -0.09
N THR A 95 0.00 15.12 -1.15
CA THR A 95 0.00 15.63 -2.53
C THR A 95 -1.40 16.01 -3.02
N SER A 96 -2.45 15.63 -2.28
CA SER A 96 -3.83 15.99 -2.60
C SER A 96 -4.45 16.94 -1.56
N GLY A 97 -5.74 17.19 -1.71
CA GLY A 97 -6.54 17.96 -0.73
C GLY A 97 -7.22 17.06 0.31
N LYS A 98 -6.98 15.75 0.29
CA LYS A 98 -7.62 14.80 1.21
C LYS A 98 -7.03 14.94 2.61
N ARG A 99 -7.81 14.50 3.60
CA ARG A 99 -7.37 14.39 4.99
C ARG A 99 -6.38 13.23 5.12
N ILE A 100 -5.09 13.55 5.04
CA ILE A 100 -3.99 12.60 5.22
C ILE A 100 -3.21 13.00 6.47
N ASP A 101 -2.96 12.05 7.35
CA ASP A 101 -1.99 12.13 8.44
C ASP A 101 -0.94 11.02 8.28
N ALA A 102 0.09 11.00 9.12
CA ALA A 102 1.18 10.04 8.96
C ALA A 102 0.76 8.60 9.31
N THR A 103 -0.25 8.41 10.18
CA THR A 103 -0.83 7.10 10.49
C THR A 103 -1.65 6.54 9.31
N VAL A 104 -2.50 7.36 8.69
CA VAL A 104 -3.28 6.99 7.49
C VAL A 104 -2.36 6.66 6.33
N ALA A 105 -1.28 7.43 6.13
CA ALA A 105 -0.35 7.18 5.04
C ALA A 105 0.43 5.87 5.20
N SER A 106 0.76 5.47 6.43
CA SER A 106 1.50 4.23 6.68
C SER A 106 0.63 2.98 6.74
N SER A 107 -0.70 3.11 6.88
CA SER A 107 -1.61 1.96 6.98
C SER A 107 -1.72 1.14 5.70
N VAL A 108 -1.19 1.63 4.58
CA VAL A 108 -1.09 0.89 3.31
C VAL A 108 0.14 -0.03 3.25
N LEU A 109 0.99 0.03 4.27
CA LEU A 109 2.17 -0.81 4.41
C LEU A 109 1.85 -2.00 5.30
N GLU A 110 2.20 -3.19 4.84
CA GLU A 110 2.04 -4.44 5.57
C GLU A 110 3.37 -5.19 5.55
N ALA A 111 3.75 -5.78 6.68
CA ALA A 111 4.99 -6.54 6.80
C ALA A 111 4.71 -8.04 6.92
N SER A 112 5.58 -8.85 6.33
CA SER A 112 5.53 -10.31 6.45
C SER A 112 6.93 -10.91 6.57
N GLN A 113 7.01 -12.10 7.16
CA GLN A 113 8.20 -12.94 7.19
C GLN A 113 7.89 -14.32 6.59
N ALA A 114 8.83 -14.84 5.81
CA ALA A 114 8.70 -16.17 5.26
C ALA A 114 8.69 -17.24 6.37
N THR A 115 7.82 -18.22 6.22
CA THR A 115 7.82 -19.48 6.95
C THR A 115 8.30 -20.61 6.04
N LYS A 116 8.24 -21.87 6.49
CA LYS A 116 8.60 -23.02 5.64
C LYS A 116 7.72 -23.16 4.40
N SER A 117 6.47 -22.70 4.45
CA SER A 117 5.46 -22.98 3.42
C SER A 117 4.69 -21.74 2.94
N THR A 118 4.69 -20.65 3.69
CA THR A 118 3.90 -19.43 3.40
C THR A 118 4.62 -18.15 3.86
N ASP A 119 4.20 -16.98 3.40
CA ASP A 119 4.58 -15.70 4.03
C ASP A 119 3.57 -15.42 5.16
N HIS A 120 4.05 -15.32 6.40
CA HIS A 120 3.24 -14.96 7.57
C HIS A 120 3.26 -13.46 7.75
N GLU A 121 2.08 -12.84 7.74
CA GLU A 121 1.90 -11.41 8.03
C GLU A 121 2.20 -11.12 9.50
N LEU A 122 2.89 -10.01 9.76
CA LEU A 122 3.28 -9.60 11.10
C LEU A 122 2.23 -8.67 11.70
N ASP A 123 1.99 -8.84 12.99
CA ASP A 123 1.10 -7.95 13.76
C ASP A 123 1.72 -6.56 13.91
N ASN A 124 0.88 -5.52 13.83
CA ASN A 124 1.31 -4.15 14.13
C ASN A 124 1.74 -4.04 15.60
N ALA A 125 2.88 -3.40 15.85
CA ALA A 125 3.36 -3.04 17.17
C ALA A 125 3.11 -1.55 17.45
N ILE A 126 3.24 -1.17 18.72
CA ILE A 126 3.24 0.25 19.12
C ILE A 126 4.40 0.95 18.41
N ALA A 127 4.15 2.16 17.89
CA ALA A 127 5.17 2.94 17.23
C ALA A 127 6.34 3.27 18.19
N PRO A 128 7.59 3.20 17.74
CA PRO A 128 8.77 3.20 18.61
C PRO A 128 9.22 4.59 19.09
N ASP A 129 8.44 5.64 18.79
CA ASP A 129 8.85 7.03 18.94
C ASP A 129 7.73 7.86 19.59
N ASP A 130 7.84 8.05 20.91
CA ASP A 130 6.83 8.73 21.73
C ASP A 130 6.57 10.18 21.31
N GLU A 131 7.56 10.86 20.73
CA GLU A 131 7.38 12.23 20.24
C GLU A 131 6.54 12.23 18.98
N LEU A 132 6.87 11.36 18.02
CA LEU A 132 6.11 11.22 16.79
C LEU A 132 4.69 10.70 17.05
N MET A 133 4.49 9.80 18.02
CA MET A 133 3.17 9.30 18.41
C MET A 133 2.18 10.40 18.77
N LYS A 134 2.66 11.51 19.36
CA LYS A 134 1.81 12.65 19.76
C LYS A 134 1.31 13.46 18.57
N THR A 135 2.06 13.49 17.48
CA THR A 135 1.81 14.39 16.33
C THR A 135 1.46 13.66 15.03
N GLN A 136 1.72 12.35 14.92
CA GLN A 136 1.58 11.62 13.66
C GLN A 136 0.13 11.45 13.19
N SER A 137 -0.84 11.73 14.05
CA SER A 137 -2.28 11.79 13.71
C SER A 137 -2.76 13.20 13.35
N ASP A 138 -1.87 14.19 13.32
CA ASP A 138 -2.19 15.54 12.86
C ASP A 138 -2.37 15.58 11.34
N VAL A 139 -3.42 16.28 10.90
CA VAL A 139 -3.72 16.41 9.47
C VAL A 139 -2.63 17.21 8.77
N ILE A 140 -2.02 16.59 7.75
CA ILE A 140 -1.00 17.20 6.91
C ILE A 140 -1.71 18.07 5.86
N LYS A 141 -1.47 19.39 5.89
CA LYS A 141 -1.98 20.31 4.85
C LYS A 141 -1.44 19.93 3.47
N LYS A 142 -2.22 20.18 2.41
CA LYS A 142 -1.80 19.97 1.01
C LYS A 142 -0.42 20.58 0.74
N GLY A 143 0.46 19.78 0.15
CA GLY A 143 1.83 20.16 -0.19
C GLY A 143 2.82 20.17 0.97
N LYS A 144 2.37 19.98 2.21
CA LYS A 144 3.22 19.94 3.41
C LYS A 144 3.65 18.52 3.76
N THR A 145 4.62 18.43 4.66
CA THR A 145 5.22 17.17 5.11
C THR A 145 5.14 17.00 6.60
N ALA A 146 4.97 15.76 7.06
CA ALA A 146 5.11 15.37 8.46
C ALA A 146 5.95 14.09 8.59
N LYS A 147 6.44 13.83 9.79
CA LYS A 147 7.16 12.59 10.13
C LYS A 147 6.22 11.63 10.85
N GLY A 148 6.50 10.34 10.75
CA GLY A 148 5.82 9.31 11.51
C GLY A 148 6.73 8.12 11.75
N ALA A 149 6.28 7.23 12.63
CA ALA A 149 6.92 5.95 12.87
C ALA A 149 5.86 4.84 13.00
N MET A 150 6.21 3.64 12.55
CA MET A 150 5.40 2.44 12.73
C MET A 150 6.30 1.25 12.98
N ALA A 151 5.73 0.18 13.54
CA ALA A 151 6.47 -1.04 13.78
C ALA A 151 5.58 -2.28 13.64
N TRP A 152 6.23 -3.43 13.47
CA TRP A 152 5.60 -4.74 13.49
C TRP A 152 6.34 -5.68 14.43
N GLU A 153 5.61 -6.58 15.10
CA GLU A 153 6.19 -7.63 15.91
C GLU A 153 6.88 -8.67 15.04
N LEU A 154 8.15 -8.97 15.32
CA LEU A 154 8.88 -9.99 14.59
C LEU A 154 8.59 -11.39 15.13
N SER A 155 8.37 -12.33 14.22
CA SER A 155 8.31 -13.76 14.52
C SER A 155 9.70 -14.40 14.53
N SER A 156 10.67 -13.78 13.85
CA SER A 156 12.07 -14.24 13.78
C SER A 156 13.02 -13.06 13.61
N THR A 157 14.16 -13.08 14.31
CA THR A 157 15.25 -12.11 14.12
C THR A 157 16.26 -12.53 13.04
N LYS A 158 16.01 -13.66 12.36
CA LYS A 158 16.90 -14.19 11.30
C LYS A 158 16.26 -14.14 9.92
N THR A 159 14.95 -14.03 9.85
CA THR A 159 14.19 -14.04 8.61
C THR A 159 14.07 -12.61 8.07
N PRO A 160 14.42 -12.34 6.79
CA PRO A 160 14.18 -11.04 6.20
C PRO A 160 12.72 -10.61 6.28
N ILE A 161 12.48 -9.31 6.42
CA ILE A 161 11.14 -8.72 6.43
C ILE A 161 10.79 -8.29 5.01
N LYS A 162 9.63 -8.70 4.51
CA LYS A 162 9.03 -8.14 3.29
C LYS A 162 8.01 -7.10 3.71
N VAL A 163 8.15 -5.87 3.24
CA VAL A 163 7.13 -4.82 3.38
C VAL A 163 6.48 -4.62 2.03
N ARG A 164 5.17 -4.87 1.95
CA ARG A 164 4.36 -4.62 0.75
C ARG A 164 3.55 -3.34 0.91
N ALA A 165 3.31 -2.64 -0.18
CA ALA A 165 2.43 -1.49 -0.22
C ALA A 165 1.16 -1.83 -1.03
N THR A 166 0.00 -1.82 -0.38
CA THR A 166 -1.30 -2.09 -0.99
C THR A 166 -2.22 -0.89 -0.72
N PRO A 167 -2.43 0.00 -1.71
CA PRO A 167 -3.26 1.19 -1.51
C PRO A 167 -4.71 0.83 -1.22
N ILE A 168 -5.36 1.60 -0.35
CA ILE A 168 -6.79 1.43 -0.04
C ILE A 168 -7.62 1.59 -1.33
N GLY A 169 -8.53 0.63 -1.58
CA GLY A 169 -9.39 0.63 -2.75
C GLY A 169 -8.70 0.21 -4.05
N VAL A 170 -7.50 -0.40 -3.97
CA VAL A 170 -6.77 -0.97 -5.10
C VAL A 170 -6.51 -2.44 -4.82
N ASP A 171 -6.97 -3.32 -5.71
CA ASP A 171 -6.87 -4.78 -5.53
C ASP A 171 -5.46 -5.34 -5.85
N SER A 172 -4.42 -4.49 -5.83
CA SER A 172 -3.06 -4.93 -6.17
C SER A 172 -1.98 -4.17 -5.40
N THR A 173 -0.96 -4.92 -4.99
CA THR A 173 0.28 -4.39 -4.41
C THR A 173 1.06 -3.58 -5.44
N VAL A 174 1.47 -2.36 -5.06
CA VAL A 174 2.22 -1.44 -5.94
C VAL A 174 3.74 -1.58 -5.80
N GLY A 175 4.21 -2.38 -4.85
CA GLY A 175 5.61 -2.78 -4.71
C GLY A 175 5.87 -3.52 -3.41
N ILE A 176 7.01 -4.22 -3.36
CA ILE A 176 7.48 -4.98 -2.20
C ILE A 176 8.95 -4.65 -2.00
N GLN A 177 9.35 -4.40 -0.76
CA GLN A 177 10.74 -4.21 -0.36
C GLN A 177 11.15 -5.25 0.66
N THR A 178 12.38 -5.74 0.56
CA THR A 178 12.94 -6.72 1.49
C THR A 178 14.03 -6.08 2.34
N TYR A 179 13.89 -6.18 3.65
CA TYR A 179 14.84 -5.70 4.64
C TYR A 179 15.52 -6.91 5.31
N LYS A 180 16.86 -6.94 5.27
CA LYS A 180 17.64 -7.92 6.02
C LYS A 180 17.77 -7.46 7.46
N ILE A 181 17.68 -8.40 8.38
CA ILE A 181 17.99 -8.15 9.80
C ILE A 181 19.50 -8.27 9.94
N GLN A 182 20.12 -7.24 10.53
CA GLN A 182 21.56 -7.19 10.82
C GLN A 182 21.81 -7.57 12.27
#